data_AF-A0A968ZCK3-F1
#
_entry.id   AF-A0A968ZCK3-F1
#
_cell.length_a   1.000
_cell.length_b   1.000
_cell.length_c   1.000
_cell.angle_alpha   90.00
_cell.angle_beta   90.00
_cell.angle_gamma   90.00
#
_symmetry.space_group_name_H-M   'P 1'
#
loop_
_entity.id
_entity.type
_entity.pdbx_description
1 polymer ?
#
loop_
_entity_poly.entity_id
_entity_poly.type
_entity_poly.pdbx_seq_one_letter_code
_entity_poly.pdbx_strand_id
1 'polypeptide(L)'
;MAGCNARRKGEGHGLRCQSVTALRGRIRPDLSGFTSDIAAFYAYWAGKRRGSALPARADIDPLEMVALLPGIVLIDVVADARQFVYRLVGTREVAMRGRDPTGKS
;
A
#
# COMPACT_ATOMS: atom_id res chain seq x y z
N MET A 1 0.31 -41.23 -23.78
CA MET A 1 -1.02 -41.40 -24.39
C MET A 1 -2.08 -41.20 -23.31
N ALA A 2 -3.19 -40.57 -23.70
CA ALA A 2 -4.40 -40.24 -22.92
C ALA A 2 -4.21 -39.20 -21.79
N GLY A 3 -4.96 -38.10 -21.72
CA GLY A 3 -6.08 -37.64 -22.53
C GLY A 3 -6.55 -36.31 -21.96
N CYS A 4 -6.45 -35.26 -22.77
CA CYS A 4 -6.97 -33.93 -22.48
C CYS A 4 -8.50 -33.99 -22.51
N ASN A 5 -9.20 -33.49 -21.49
CA ASN A 5 -10.63 -33.21 -21.62
C ASN A 5 -10.94 -31.75 -21.29
N ALA A 6 -11.24 -31.01 -22.35
CA ALA A 6 -11.58 -29.61 -22.35
C ALA A 6 -13.02 -29.42 -21.87
N ARG A 7 -13.22 -28.55 -20.87
CA ARG A 7 -14.50 -27.89 -20.64
C ARG A 7 -14.30 -26.37 -20.73
N ARG A 8 -14.61 -25.82 -21.90
CA ARG A 8 -14.89 -24.39 -22.16
C ARG A 8 -16.26 -24.06 -21.51
N LYS A 9 -16.65 -22.85 -21.10
CA LYS A 9 -16.18 -21.48 -21.35
C LYS A 9 -16.74 -20.60 -20.21
N GLY A 10 -15.98 -19.62 -19.78
CA GLY A 10 -16.41 -18.57 -18.85
C GLY A 10 -15.31 -17.51 -18.83
N GLU A 11 -15.26 -16.71 -19.89
CA GLU A 11 -14.33 -15.60 -20.07
C GLU A 11 -14.44 -14.62 -18.89
N GLY A 12 -13.42 -14.64 -18.03
CA GLY A 12 -13.13 -13.58 -17.08
C GLY A 12 -11.63 -13.40 -17.11
N HIS A 13 -11.16 -12.32 -17.74
CA HIS A 13 -9.75 -11.96 -17.82
C HIS A 13 -9.13 -12.03 -16.42
N GLY A 14 -8.32 -13.07 -16.20
CA GLY A 14 -7.53 -13.26 -14.99
C GLY A 14 -6.47 -12.18 -14.93
N LEU A 15 -6.76 -11.11 -14.17
CA LEU A 15 -5.72 -10.22 -13.71
C LEU A 15 -4.99 -10.95 -12.59
N ARG A 16 -3.93 -11.66 -13.00
CA ARG A 16 -2.92 -12.23 -12.14
C ARG A 16 -2.48 -11.16 -11.15
N CYS A 17 -2.86 -11.32 -9.89
CA CYS A 17 -2.36 -10.51 -8.78
C CYS A 17 -0.85 -10.75 -8.74
N GLN A 18 -0.08 -9.86 -9.37
CA GLN A 18 1.36 -9.92 -9.29
C GLN A 18 1.70 -9.57 -7.85
N SER A 19 2.14 -10.57 -7.09
CA SER A 19 2.84 -10.39 -5.83
C SER A 19 3.80 -9.21 -6.00
N VAL A 20 3.77 -8.24 -5.09
CA VAL A 20 4.77 -7.15 -5.03
C VAL A 20 6.10 -7.75 -4.59
N THR A 21 6.63 -8.70 -5.37
CA THR A 21 7.90 -9.34 -5.14
C THR A 21 8.95 -8.41 -5.72
N ALA A 22 9.56 -7.65 -4.80
CA ALA A 22 10.75 -6.84 -4.99
C ALA A 22 10.62 -5.68 -6.00
N LEU A 23 9.90 -4.62 -5.60
CA LEU A 23 10.21 -3.26 -6.08
C LEU A 23 11.65 -2.92 -5.66
N ARG A 24 12.64 -3.20 -6.51
CA ARG A 24 14.04 -2.77 -6.34
C ARG A 24 14.14 -1.27 -6.66
N GLY A 25 13.87 -0.41 -5.68
CA GLY A 25 13.81 1.04 -5.91
C GLY A 25 15.03 1.80 -5.40
N ARG A 26 16.02 2.10 -6.24
CA ARG A 26 17.14 3.02 -5.91
C ARG A 26 16.79 4.50 -6.20
N ILE A 27 15.51 4.86 -6.13
CA ILE A 27 15.04 6.22 -6.46
C ILE A 27 15.19 7.09 -5.21
N ARG A 28 16.01 8.14 -5.32
CA ARG A 28 16.02 9.28 -4.40
C ARG A 28 15.20 10.39 -5.09
N PRO A 29 13.93 10.59 -4.72
CA PRO A 29 13.13 11.63 -5.34
C PRO A 29 13.64 13.01 -4.91
N ASP A 30 13.53 13.99 -5.80
CA ASP A 30 13.56 15.38 -5.38
C ASP A 30 12.26 15.68 -4.63
N LEU A 31 12.39 16.18 -3.40
CA LEU A 31 11.27 16.48 -2.52
C LEU A 31 11.01 17.97 -2.36
N SER A 32 11.77 18.82 -3.08
CA SER A 32 11.71 20.28 -2.98
C SER A 32 10.31 20.87 -3.23
N GLY A 33 9.48 20.20 -4.06
CA GLY A 33 8.12 20.61 -4.36
C GLY A 33 7.03 20.02 -3.46
N PHE A 34 7.37 19.20 -2.46
CA PHE A 34 6.41 18.56 -1.57
C PHE A 34 6.35 19.24 -0.20
N THR A 35 5.23 19.04 0.49
CA THR A 35 5.03 19.50 1.86
C THR A 35 6.01 18.83 2.83
N SER A 36 6.32 19.50 3.94
CA SER A 36 7.31 19.03 4.91
C SER A 36 6.96 17.68 5.55
N ASP A 37 5.67 17.35 5.66
CA ASP A 37 5.18 16.07 6.16
C ASP A 37 5.48 14.91 5.21
N ILE A 38 5.39 15.12 3.89
CA ILE A 38 5.80 14.13 2.88
C ILE A 38 7.30 13.89 2.95
N ALA A 39 8.09 14.97 3.08
CA ALA A 39 9.54 14.84 3.22
C ALA A 39 9.94 14.09 4.50
N ALA A 40 9.29 14.39 5.61
CA ALA A 40 9.50 13.70 6.88
C ALA A 40 9.11 12.21 6.80
N PHE A 41 7.94 11.92 6.21
CA PHE A 41 7.50 10.53 6.00
C PHE A 41 8.48 9.75 5.13
N TYR A 42 8.94 10.34 4.03
CA TYR A 42 9.91 9.69 3.16
C TYR A 42 11.25 9.46 3.87
N ALA A 43 11.74 10.42 4.66
CA ALA A 43 12.97 10.26 5.43
C ALA A 43 12.86 9.09 6.42
N TYR A 44 11.74 9.01 7.15
CA TYR A 44 11.43 7.89 8.03
C TYR A 44 11.40 6.55 7.25
N TRP A 45 10.61 6.49 6.19
CA TRP A 45 10.41 5.29 5.38
C TRP A 45 11.73 4.81 4.75
N ALA A 46 12.54 5.74 4.26
CA ALA A 46 13.85 5.47 3.70
C ALA A 46 14.83 4.93 4.75
N GLY A 47 14.72 5.36 6.00
CA GLY A 47 15.50 4.86 7.12
C GLY A 47 15.18 3.41 7.51
N LYS A 48 13.98 2.92 7.22
CA LYS A 48 13.57 1.52 7.47
C LYS A 48 13.99 0.54 6.38
N ARG A 49 14.55 1.03 5.27
CA ARG A 49 14.99 0.18 4.16
C ARG A 49 16.21 -0.65 4.53
N ARG A 50 16.21 -1.93 4.16
CA ARG A 50 17.36 -2.82 4.27
C ARG A 50 18.03 -2.98 2.90
N GLY A 51 19.04 -2.14 2.64
CA GLY A 51 19.71 -2.07 1.36
C GLY A 51 18.76 -1.64 0.23
N SER A 52 18.66 -2.47 -0.82
CA SER A 52 17.76 -2.20 -1.96
C SER A 52 16.32 -2.65 -1.73
N ALA A 53 16.02 -3.32 -0.62
CA ALA A 53 14.67 -3.77 -0.30
C ALA A 53 13.80 -2.61 0.22
N LEU A 54 12.52 -2.65 -0.12
CA LEU A 54 11.50 -1.82 0.53
C LEU A 54 11.27 -2.32 1.96
N PRO A 55 10.89 -1.44 2.90
CA PRO A 55 10.52 -1.89 4.25
C PRO A 55 9.26 -2.75 4.17
N ALA A 56 9.24 -3.85 4.92
CA ALA A 56 8.02 -4.62 5.12
C ALA A 56 7.07 -3.85 6.05
N ARG A 57 5.79 -4.22 6.06
CA ARG A 57 4.82 -3.62 6.98
C ARG A 57 5.27 -3.74 8.45
N ALA A 58 5.92 -4.85 8.81
CA ALA A 58 6.41 -5.09 10.16
C ALA A 58 7.63 -4.22 10.55
N ASP A 59 8.36 -3.64 9.58
CA ASP A 59 9.46 -2.72 9.86
C ASP A 59 8.97 -1.30 10.23
N ILE A 60 7.67 -1.04 10.05
CA ILE A 60 7.05 0.27 10.27
C ILE A 60 6.31 0.28 11.60
N ASP A 61 6.85 1.02 12.56
CA ASP A 61 6.19 1.33 13.84
C ASP A 61 5.46 2.68 13.75
N PRO A 62 4.11 2.70 13.86
CA PRO A 62 3.33 3.94 13.87
C PRO A 62 3.75 4.94 14.95
N LEU A 63 4.29 4.46 16.08
CA LEU A 63 4.69 5.32 17.20
C LEU A 63 5.91 6.20 16.88
N GLU A 64 6.72 5.81 15.89
CA GLU A 64 7.86 6.61 15.45
C GLU A 64 7.44 7.79 14.55
N MET A 65 6.18 7.82 14.09
CA MET A 65 5.65 8.82 13.15
C MET A 65 4.33 9.44 13.59
N VAL A 66 4.05 9.50 14.90
CA VAL A 66 2.74 9.94 15.46
C VAL A 66 2.24 11.25 14.84
N ALA A 67 3.13 12.23 14.65
CA ALA A 67 2.79 13.53 14.05
C ALA A 67 2.29 13.44 12.59
N LEU A 68 2.64 12.37 11.87
CA LEU A 68 2.26 12.14 10.47
C LEU A 68 0.99 11.29 10.35
N LEU A 69 0.63 10.52 11.39
CA LEU A 69 -0.54 9.63 11.40
C LEU A 69 -1.86 10.30 10.97
N PRO A 70 -2.15 11.58 11.29
CA PRO A 70 -3.37 12.24 10.82
C PRO A 70 -3.52 12.25 9.30
N GLY A 71 -2.43 12.21 8.53
CA GLY A 71 -2.45 12.19 7.07
C GLY A 71 -2.25 10.81 6.44
N ILE A 72 -2.20 9.74 7.23
CA ILE A 72 -1.89 8.38 6.73
C ILE A 72 -3.17 7.58 6.51
N VAL A 73 -3.22 6.81 5.43
CA VAL A 73 -4.26 5.82 5.17
C VAL A 73 -3.59 4.46 4.98
N LEU A 74 -4.03 3.45 5.75
CA LEU A 74 -3.60 2.07 5.60
C LEU A 74 -4.72 1.23 4.99
N ILE A 75 -4.42 0.60 3.86
CA ILE A 75 -5.37 -0.21 3.10
C ILE A 75 -4.77 -1.61 2.95
N ASP A 76 -5.56 -2.63 3.25
CA ASP A 76 -5.26 -3.99 2.83
C ASP A 76 -5.77 -4.25 1.43
N VAL A 77 -4.95 -4.95 0.64
CA VAL A 77 -5.36 -5.55 -0.62
C VAL A 77 -5.68 -7.01 -0.35
N VAL A 78 -6.95 -7.39 -0.43
CA VAL A 78 -7.38 -8.78 -0.27
C VAL A 78 -7.33 -9.53 -1.61
N ALA A 79 -7.42 -10.86 -1.56
CA ALA A 79 -7.19 -11.73 -2.71
C ALA A 79 -8.16 -11.47 -3.89
N ASP A 80 -9.38 -10.99 -3.60
CA ASP A 80 -10.23 -10.40 -4.62
C ASP A 80 -9.80 -8.94 -4.84
N ALA A 81 -9.05 -8.71 -5.92
CA ALA A 81 -8.38 -7.43 -6.22
C ALA A 81 -9.32 -6.21 -6.34
N ARG A 82 -10.64 -6.40 -6.18
CA ARG A 82 -11.65 -5.34 -6.16
C ARG A 82 -12.02 -4.88 -4.75
N GLN A 83 -11.53 -5.54 -3.71
CA GLN A 83 -11.86 -5.23 -2.33
C GLN A 83 -10.64 -4.64 -1.60
N PHE A 84 -10.82 -3.42 -1.11
CA PHE A 84 -9.83 -2.69 -0.33
C PHE A 84 -10.39 -2.52 1.08
N VAL A 85 -9.66 -2.99 2.10
CA VAL A 85 -10.09 -2.82 3.49
C VAL A 85 -9.29 -1.70 4.14
N TYR A 86 -9.97 -0.60 4.47
CA TYR A 86 -9.37 0.50 5.22
C TYR A 86 -9.14 0.07 6.68
N ARG A 87 -7.87 -0.15 7.04
CA ARG A 87 -7.46 -0.50 8.42
C ARG A 87 -7.26 0.71 9.32
N LEU A 88 -6.77 1.80 8.74
CA LEU A 88 -6.52 3.05 9.44
C LEU A 88 -6.75 4.19 8.47
N VAL A 89 -7.46 5.22 8.92
CA VAL A 89 -7.63 6.47 8.21
C VAL A 89 -7.31 7.59 9.19
N GLY A 90 -6.28 8.37 8.89
CA GLY A 90 -5.86 9.48 9.74
C GLY A 90 -6.93 10.56 9.85
N THR A 91 -6.95 11.26 10.98
CA THR A 91 -7.99 12.26 11.29
C THR A 91 -8.05 13.42 10.29
N ARG A 92 -6.91 13.85 9.72
CA ARG A 92 -6.86 14.87 8.67
C ARG A 92 -7.49 14.35 7.37
N GLU A 93 -7.27 13.09 7.04
CA GLU A 93 -7.94 12.43 5.90
C GLU A 93 -9.45 12.31 6.10
N VAL A 94 -9.91 11.93 7.31
CA VAL A 94 -11.34 11.89 7.65
C VAL A 94 -11.95 13.28 7.51
N ALA A 95 -11.28 14.32 8.02
CA ALA A 95 -11.74 15.70 7.92
C ALA A 95 -11.87 16.18 6.46
N MET A 96 -10.90 15.86 5.60
CA MET A 96 -10.96 16.19 4.17
C MET A 96 -12.05 15.42 3.42
N ARG A 97 -12.29 14.15 3.79
CA ARG A 97 -13.31 13.30 3.15
C ARG A 97 -14.73 13.58 3.63
N GLY A 98 -14.89 14.21 4.80
CA GLY A 98 -16.19 14.44 5.45
C GLY A 98 -16.88 13.19 6.00
N ARG A 99 -16.23 12.02 5.90
CA ARG A 99 -16.70 10.74 6.47
C ARG A 99 -15.52 9.82 6.74
N ASP A 100 -15.66 8.95 7.74
CA ASP A 100 -14.68 7.90 8.03
C ASP A 100 -15.01 6.61 7.25
N PRO A 101 -14.15 6.16 6.31
CA PRO A 101 -14.32 4.92 5.58
C PRO A 101 -13.70 3.69 6.27
N THR A 102 -13.12 3.84 7.46
CA THR A 102 -12.48 2.73 8.20
C THR A 102 -13.46 1.55 8.37
N GLY A 103 -12.99 0.34 8.05
CA GLY A 103 -13.78 -0.90 8.13
C GLY A 103 -14.82 -1.12 7.03
N LYS A 104 -14.86 -0.29 5.98
CA LYS A 104 -15.80 -0.43 4.85
C LYS A 104 -15.10 -1.00 3.61
N SER A 105 -15.78 -1.88 2.87
CA SER A 105 -15.34 -2.50 1.60
C SER A 105 -16.35 -2.23 0.49
#